data_AF-A0A945QLZ2-F1
#
_entry.id   AF-A0A945QLZ2-F1
#
_cell.length_a   1.000
_cell.length_b   1.000
_cell.length_c   1.000
_cell.angle_alpha   90.00
_cell.angle_beta   90.00
_cell.angle_gamma   90.00
#
_symmetry.space_group_name_H-M   'P 1'
#
loop_
_entity.id
_entity.type
_entity.pdbx_description
1 polymer ?
#
loop_
_entity_poly.entity_id
_entity_poly.type
_entity_poly.pdbx_seq_one_letter_code
_entity_poly.pdbx_strand_id
1 'polypeptide(L)'
;MKNQQTNQSSSRALSFDKRLTLKQQRFVDAYIQSGGDGAQAVIAAGYKTKSRQSIHTIACENLKKPLIRLELERQGYKDCGLIQSDAIVEARKIDERDNRVSSRQERAAFLTSVFEDTSQIIGARLKAADMLNRMYGDYKIEATLAKQEVQMPVIHFNLSDKD
;
A
#
# COMPACT_ATOMS: atom_id res chain seq x y z
N MET A 1 -39.36 -37.07 2.83
CA MET A 1 -38.90 -36.04 1.87
C MET A 1 -39.52 -34.70 2.23
N LYS A 2 -38.79 -33.83 2.93
CA LYS A 2 -39.13 -32.39 3.05
C LYS A 2 -37.82 -31.60 2.99
N ASN A 3 -37.83 -30.64 2.07
CA ASN A 3 -36.69 -29.90 1.54
C ASN A 3 -36.01 -29.04 2.59
N GLN A 4 -34.68 -29.12 2.63
CA GLN A 4 -33.82 -28.14 3.26
C GLN A 4 -33.74 -26.93 2.32
N GLN A 5 -34.33 -25.81 2.74
CA GLN A 5 -34.11 -24.51 2.09
C GLN A 5 -32.77 -23.96 2.55
N THR A 6 -31.87 -23.84 1.58
CA THR A 6 -30.57 -23.19 1.66
C THR A 6 -30.76 -21.68 1.77
N ASN A 7 -30.77 -21.15 3.00
CA ASN A 7 -30.64 -19.70 3.20
C ASN A 7 -29.16 -19.31 3.12
N GLN A 8 -28.71 -19.10 1.88
CA GLN A 8 -27.56 -18.27 1.55
C GLN A 8 -27.79 -16.87 2.14
N SER A 9 -27.29 -16.67 3.36
CA SER A 9 -27.26 -15.36 3.99
C SER A 9 -26.15 -14.58 3.30
N SER A 10 -26.56 -13.74 2.35
CA SER A 10 -25.73 -12.83 1.56
C SER A 10 -24.60 -12.24 2.42
N SER A 11 -23.37 -12.67 2.17
CA SER A 11 -22.17 -11.98 2.62
C SER A 11 -22.21 -10.59 2.00
N ARG A 12 -22.66 -9.62 2.80
CA ARG A 12 -22.80 -8.21 2.44
C ARG A 12 -21.48 -7.74 1.87
N ALA A 13 -21.45 -7.59 0.54
CA ALA A 13 -20.32 -7.11 -0.22
C ALA A 13 -19.83 -5.79 0.40
N LEU A 14 -18.66 -5.82 1.04
CA LEU A 14 -17.98 -4.62 1.54
C LEU A 14 -17.30 -3.96 0.35
N SER A 15 -18.09 -3.28 -0.48
CA SER A 15 -17.67 -2.65 -1.72
C SER A 15 -17.29 -1.17 -1.50
N PHE A 16 -16.03 -0.86 -1.82
CA PHE A 16 -15.42 0.41 -2.23
C PHE A 16 -15.55 1.65 -1.32
N ASP A 17 -14.47 1.92 -0.57
CA ASP A 17 -13.83 3.23 -0.29
C ASP A 17 -13.05 3.18 1.03
N LYS A 18 -12.02 2.34 1.06
CA LYS A 18 -11.24 2.00 2.26
C LYS A 18 -10.19 3.08 2.61
N ARG A 19 -10.55 4.36 2.51
CA ARG A 19 -9.70 5.52 2.84
C ARG A 19 -10.31 6.28 4.01
N LEU A 20 -9.48 6.84 4.89
CA LEU A 20 -10.00 7.69 5.97
C LEU A 20 -10.76 8.88 5.37
N THR A 21 -11.95 9.14 5.90
CA THR A 21 -12.65 10.38 5.60
C THR A 21 -11.88 11.56 6.18
N LEU A 22 -12.03 12.75 5.59
CA LEU A 22 -11.33 13.97 6.04
C LEU A 22 -11.50 14.24 7.55
N LYS A 23 -12.67 13.92 8.10
CA LYS A 23 -12.96 14.11 9.52
C LYS A 23 -12.22 13.11 10.42
N GLN A 24 -12.09 11.86 9.97
CA GLN A 24 -11.33 10.84 10.69
C GLN A 24 -9.83 11.12 10.61
N GLN A 25 -9.34 11.64 9.48
CA GLN A 25 -7.96 12.08 9.36
C GLN A 25 -7.65 13.21 10.36
N ARG A 26 -8.51 14.25 10.40
CA ARG A 26 -8.38 15.34 11.38
C ARG A 26 -8.42 14.84 12.83
N PHE A 27 -9.18 13.80 13.12
CA PHE A 27 -9.19 13.16 14.43
C PHE A 27 -7.86 12.50 14.76
N VAL A 28 -7.27 11.75 13.82
CA VAL A 28 -5.96 11.12 14.00
C VAL A 28 -4.87 12.16 14.22
N ASP A 29 -4.82 13.19 13.37
CA ASP A 29 -3.82 14.25 13.46
C ASP A 29 -3.90 14.98 14.81
N ALA A 30 -5.13 15.33 15.24
CA ALA A 30 -5.37 15.98 16.51
C ALA A 30 -5.06 15.08 17.72
N TYR A 31 -5.32 13.77 17.61
CA TYR A 31 -5.04 12.80 18.67
C TYR A 31 -3.53 12.63 18.91
N ILE A 32 -2.74 12.66 17.83
CA ILE A 32 -1.29 12.63 17.91
C ILE A 32 -0.78 13.95 18.50
N GLN A 33 -1.29 15.09 18.03
CA GLN A 33 -0.88 16.41 18.51
C GLN A 33 -1.22 16.63 19.99
N SER A 34 -2.34 16.08 20.48
CA SER A 34 -2.76 16.17 21.87
C SER A 34 -2.06 15.16 22.79
N GLY A 35 -1.16 14.32 22.27
CA GLY A 35 -0.47 13.29 23.07
C GLY A 35 -1.39 12.18 23.58
N GLY A 36 -2.47 11.87 22.84
CA GLY A 36 -3.38 10.77 23.18
C GLY A 36 -4.67 11.17 23.88
N ASP A 37 -4.97 12.47 23.97
CA ASP A 37 -6.25 12.92 24.50
C ASP A 37 -7.34 12.81 23.42
N GLY A 38 -8.16 11.77 23.54
CA GLY A 38 -9.31 11.52 22.67
C GLY A 38 -10.40 12.60 22.77
N ALA A 39 -10.58 13.23 23.93
CA ALA A 39 -11.59 14.27 24.10
C ALA A 39 -11.18 15.54 23.34
N GLN A 40 -9.92 15.94 23.46
CA GLN A 40 -9.37 17.06 22.68
C GLN A 40 -9.38 16.78 21.18
N ALA A 41 -9.07 15.55 20.77
CA ALA A 41 -9.08 15.16 19.37
C ALA A 41 -10.47 15.28 18.73
N VAL A 42 -11.54 14.90 19.45
CA VAL A 42 -12.93 15.05 18.99
C VAL A 42 -13.32 16.52 18.81
N ILE A 43 -12.88 17.39 19.74
CA ILE A 43 -13.16 18.83 19.69
C ILE A 43 -12.42 19.46 18.51
N ALA A 44 -11.12 19.21 18.38
CA ALA A 44 -10.28 19.76 17.31
C ALA A 44 -10.69 19.25 15.91
N ALA A 45 -11.15 18.00 15.81
CA ALA A 45 -11.67 17.44 14.56
C ALA A 45 -13.08 17.93 14.17
N GLY A 46 -13.72 18.76 15.00
CA GLY A 46 -15.01 19.39 14.67
C GLY A 46 -16.19 18.42 14.70
N TYR A 47 -16.22 17.49 15.65
CA TYR A 47 -17.42 16.67 15.88
C TYR A 47 -18.53 17.50 16.53
N LYS A 48 -19.78 17.30 16.06
CA LYS A 48 -20.95 17.92 16.70
C LYS A 48 -21.16 17.22 18.04
N THR A 49 -20.92 17.93 19.13
CA THR A 49 -21.04 17.37 20.48
C THR A 49 -21.95 18.26 21.33
N LYS A 50 -22.75 17.62 22.20
CA LYS A 50 -23.71 18.30 23.07
C LYS A 50 -23.28 18.31 24.54
N SER A 51 -22.39 17.39 24.93
CA SER A 51 -21.96 17.19 26.31
C SER A 51 -20.58 16.53 26.37
N ARG A 52 -19.92 16.61 27.54
CA ARG A 52 -18.63 15.97 27.80
C ARG A 52 -18.70 14.45 27.66
N GLN A 53 -19.82 13.84 28.05
CA GLN A 53 -20.08 12.41 27.89
C GLN A 53 -20.14 12.03 26.40
N SER A 54 -20.83 12.83 25.58
CA SER A 54 -20.89 12.62 24.13
C SER A 54 -19.51 12.68 23.49
N ILE A 55 -18.64 13.59 23.94
CA ILE A 55 -17.24 13.68 23.48
C ILE A 55 -16.49 12.37 23.77
N HIS A 56 -16.57 11.87 25.01
CA HIS A 56 -15.91 10.62 25.38
C HIS A 56 -16.45 9.40 24.61
N THR A 57 -17.77 9.31 24.43
CA THR A 57 -18.36 8.21 23.65
C THR A 57 -17.87 8.21 22.20
N ILE A 58 -17.82 9.39 21.56
CA ILE A 58 -17.34 9.53 20.18
C ILE A 58 -15.85 9.21 20.09
N ALA A 59 -15.04 9.64 21.06
CA ALA A 59 -13.62 9.34 21.12
C ALA A 59 -13.39 7.81 21.19
N CYS A 60 -14.06 7.13 22.12
CA CYS A 60 -14.00 5.68 22.26
C CYS A 60 -14.48 4.94 21.01
N GLU A 61 -15.55 5.42 20.37
CA GLU A 61 -16.06 4.82 19.12
C GLU A 61 -15.06 4.99 17.98
N ASN A 62 -14.45 6.17 17.83
CA ASN A 62 -13.45 6.42 16.79
C ASN A 62 -12.18 5.59 16.99
N LEU A 63 -11.69 5.45 18.23
CA LEU A 63 -10.51 4.62 18.52
C LEU A 63 -10.76 3.12 18.26
N LYS A 64 -12.01 2.67 18.29
CA LYS A 64 -12.40 1.30 17.90
C LYS A 64 -12.47 1.09 16.38
N LYS A 65 -12.46 2.15 15.57
CA LYS A 65 -12.54 2.01 14.11
C LYS A 65 -11.21 1.49 13.56
N PRO A 66 -11.23 0.41 12.76
CA PRO A 66 -10.00 -0.25 12.31
C PRO A 66 -9.11 0.67 11.46
N LEU A 67 -9.70 1.54 10.63
CA LEU A 67 -8.95 2.46 9.78
C LEU A 67 -8.23 3.55 10.57
N ILE A 68 -8.87 4.09 11.62
CA ILE A 68 -8.25 5.09 12.50
C ILE A 68 -7.09 4.47 13.27
N ARG A 69 -7.26 3.24 13.77
CA ARG A 69 -6.21 2.51 14.48
C ARG A 69 -5.00 2.20 13.59
N LEU A 70 -5.24 1.79 12.36
CA LEU A 70 -4.19 1.55 11.38
C LEU A 70 -3.37 2.81 11.09
N GLU A 71 -4.04 3.97 10.94
CA GLU A 71 -3.33 5.22 10.67
C GLU A 71 -2.53 5.71 11.88
N LEU A 72 -3.06 5.57 13.10
CA LEU A 72 -2.30 5.85 14.33
C LEU A 72 -1.03 4.97 14.43
N GLU A 73 -1.15 3.69 14.06
CA GLU A 73 -0.03 2.76 14.04
C GLU A 73 1.01 3.12 12.97
N ARG A 74 0.55 3.53 11.77
CA ARG A 74 1.41 4.01 10.68
C ARG A 74 2.20 5.26 11.08
N GLN A 75 1.58 6.15 11.86
CA GLN A 75 2.18 7.38 12.38
C GLN A 75 3.06 7.13 13.62
N GLY A 76 3.24 5.86 14.04
CA GLY A 76 4.14 5.49 15.13
C GLY A 76 3.54 5.60 16.53
N TYR A 77 2.22 5.81 16.66
CA TYR A 77 1.53 5.89 17.93
C TYR A 77 1.31 4.47 18.53
N LYS A 78 2.37 3.90 19.11
CA LYS A 78 2.38 2.58 19.74
C LYS A 78 1.91 2.64 21.20
N ASP A 79 0.63 2.94 21.43
CA ASP A 79 0.00 2.65 22.73
C ASP A 79 -1.53 2.76 22.68
N CYS A 80 -2.18 1.71 22.21
CA CYS A 80 -3.53 1.42 22.68
C CYS A 80 -3.56 -0.08 23.02
N GLY A 81 -3.62 -0.43 24.30
CA GLY A 81 -3.65 -1.81 24.83
C GLY A 81 -4.89 -2.61 24.45
N LEU A 82 -5.29 -2.56 23.17
CA LEU A 82 -6.47 -3.16 22.55
C LEU A 82 -6.08 -4.09 21.38
N ILE A 83 -4.78 -4.40 21.25
CA ILE A 83 -4.29 -5.31 20.21
C ILE A 83 -3.32 -6.29 20.84
N GLN A 84 -3.56 -7.58 20.65
CA GLN A 84 -2.51 -8.58 20.81
C GLN A 84 -1.43 -8.23 19.78
N SER A 85 -0.33 -7.63 20.26
CA SER A 85 0.85 -7.23 19.48
C SER A 85 1.27 -8.32 18.51
N ASP A 86 1.17 -9.57 18.97
CA ASP A 86 1.65 -10.75 18.27
C ASP A 86 0.83 -11.01 17.00
N ALA A 87 -0.49 -10.78 17.04
CA ALA A 87 -1.36 -10.97 15.88
C ALA A 87 -1.10 -9.95 14.76
N ILE A 88 -0.68 -8.72 15.10
CA ILE A 88 -0.27 -7.73 14.10
C ILE A 88 1.12 -8.04 13.54
N VAL A 89 2.05 -8.46 14.39
CA VAL A 89 3.40 -8.84 13.95
C VAL A 89 3.31 -9.99 12.94
N GLU A 90 2.46 -10.98 13.18
CA GLU A 90 2.23 -12.06 12.22
C GLU A 90 1.52 -11.57 10.94
N ALA A 91 0.49 -10.72 11.05
CA ALA A 91 -0.17 -10.15 9.87
C ALA A 91 0.77 -9.28 9.01
N ARG A 92 1.67 -8.51 9.66
CA ARG A 92 2.72 -7.73 8.99
C ARG A 92 3.77 -8.62 8.35
N LYS A 93 4.22 -9.68 9.01
CA LYS A 93 5.14 -10.65 8.41
C LYS A 93 4.54 -11.32 7.18
N ILE A 94 3.23 -11.58 7.18
CA ILE A 94 2.51 -12.13 6.02
C ILE A 94 2.44 -11.11 4.89
N ASP A 95 2.01 -9.87 5.15
CA ASP A 95 1.93 -8.81 4.14
C ASP A 95 3.33 -8.43 3.59
N GLU A 96 4.33 -8.31 4.45
CA GLU A 96 5.71 -8.11 4.06
C GLU A 96 6.22 -9.29 3.24
N ARG A 97 5.90 -10.54 3.58
CA ARG A 97 6.29 -11.71 2.75
C ARG A 97 5.68 -11.65 1.35
N ASP A 98 4.42 -11.26 1.23
CA ASP A 98 3.69 -11.24 -0.04
C ASP A 98 4.05 -10.02 -0.92
N ASN A 99 4.44 -8.88 -0.31
CA ASN A 99 4.89 -7.67 -1.02
C ASN A 99 6.40 -7.48 -1.06
N ARG A 100 7.21 -8.36 -0.47
CA ARG A 100 8.67 -8.21 -0.46
C ARG A 100 9.24 -8.40 -1.87
N VAL A 101 9.90 -7.37 -2.36
CA VAL A 101 10.81 -7.50 -3.51
C VAL A 101 11.94 -8.43 -3.08
N SER A 102 11.99 -9.62 -3.68
CA SER A 102 13.03 -10.61 -3.41
C SER A 102 14.42 -10.03 -3.68
N SER A 103 15.44 -10.54 -2.98
CA SER A 103 16.82 -10.16 -3.30
C SER A 103 17.26 -10.74 -4.65
N ARG A 104 18.34 -10.21 -5.24
CA ARG A 104 18.91 -10.76 -6.48
C ARG A 104 19.32 -12.23 -6.28
N GLN A 105 19.85 -12.56 -5.11
CA GLN A 105 20.28 -13.90 -4.71
C GLN A 105 19.10 -14.86 -4.58
N GLU A 106 18.01 -14.42 -3.94
CA GLU A 106 16.79 -15.22 -3.81
C GLU A 106 16.17 -15.52 -5.17
N ARG A 107 16.11 -14.52 -6.07
CA ARG A 107 15.66 -14.75 -7.45
C ARG A 107 16.55 -15.72 -8.21
N ALA A 108 17.87 -15.60 -8.06
CA ALA A 108 18.83 -16.48 -8.74
C ALA A 108 18.70 -17.93 -8.24
N ALA A 109 18.57 -18.14 -6.93
CA ALA A 109 18.34 -19.46 -6.36
C ALA A 109 17.04 -20.10 -6.87
N PHE A 110 15.94 -19.32 -6.89
CA PHE A 110 14.67 -19.79 -7.44
C PHE A 110 14.79 -20.18 -8.93
N LEU A 111 15.36 -19.31 -9.77
CA LEU A 111 15.51 -19.60 -11.20
C LEU A 111 16.43 -20.81 -11.45
N THR A 112 17.48 -20.98 -10.63
CA THR A 112 18.36 -22.15 -10.69
C THR A 112 17.56 -23.42 -10.38
N SER A 113 16.74 -23.41 -9.33
CA SER A 113 15.89 -24.57 -9.00
C SER A 113 14.90 -24.93 -10.11
N VAL A 114 14.29 -23.93 -10.78
CA VAL A 114 13.39 -24.16 -11.92
C VAL A 114 14.15 -24.70 -13.14
N PHE A 115 15.37 -24.23 -13.38
CA PHE A 115 16.22 -24.72 -14.47
C PHE A 115 16.66 -26.18 -14.28
N GLU A 116 16.96 -26.57 -13.03
CA GLU A 116 17.40 -27.91 -12.65
C GLU A 116 16.26 -28.94 -12.56
N ASP A 117 15.03 -28.50 -12.27
CA ASP A 117 13.87 -29.39 -12.18
C ASP A 117 13.48 -29.98 -13.55
N THR A 118 13.84 -31.25 -13.78
CA THR A 118 13.54 -31.98 -15.01
C THR A 118 12.07 -32.33 -15.18
N SER A 119 11.24 -32.17 -14.13
CA SER A 119 9.79 -32.36 -14.24
C SER A 119 9.09 -31.19 -14.94
N GLN A 120 9.73 -30.01 -14.98
CA GLN A 120 9.18 -28.85 -15.66
C GLN A 120 9.31 -28.95 -17.18
N ILE A 121 8.38 -28.29 -17.87
CA ILE A 121 8.47 -28.14 -19.32
C ILE A 121 9.77 -27.45 -19.73
N ILE A 122 10.38 -27.92 -20.81
CA ILE A 122 11.70 -27.42 -21.24
C ILE A 122 11.70 -25.91 -21.52
N GLY A 123 10.58 -25.35 -21.98
CA GLY A 123 10.42 -23.92 -22.20
C GLY A 123 10.53 -23.08 -20.92
N ALA A 124 10.01 -23.58 -19.80
CA ALA A 124 10.13 -22.90 -18.50
C ALA A 124 11.59 -22.89 -18.03
N ARG A 125 12.29 -24.00 -18.23
CA ARG A 125 13.72 -24.16 -17.88
C ARG A 125 14.62 -23.25 -18.72
N LEU A 126 14.38 -23.18 -20.03
CA LEU A 126 15.10 -22.27 -20.92
C LEU A 126 14.86 -20.80 -20.55
N LYS A 127 13.63 -20.45 -20.20
CA LYS A 127 13.30 -19.09 -19.74
C LYS A 127 13.99 -18.75 -18.43
N ALA A 128 14.07 -19.70 -17.49
CA ALA A 128 14.79 -19.50 -16.24
C ALA A 128 16.29 -19.23 -16.48
N ALA A 129 16.91 -20.00 -17.39
CA ALA A 129 18.30 -19.79 -17.80
C ALA A 129 18.51 -18.43 -18.48
N ASP A 130 17.64 -18.02 -19.41
CA ASP A 130 17.70 -16.69 -20.04
C ASP A 130 17.61 -15.56 -19.01
N MET A 131 16.70 -15.69 -18.04
CA MET A 131 16.56 -14.69 -16.99
C MET A 131 17.79 -14.63 -16.07
N LEU A 132 18.44 -15.76 -15.78
CA LEU A 132 19.71 -15.77 -15.03
C LEU A 132 20.81 -15.02 -15.79
N ASN A 133 20.98 -15.30 -17.08
CA ASN A 133 21.99 -14.63 -17.91
C ASN A 133 21.75 -13.11 -17.99
N ARG A 134 20.48 -12.68 -18.12
CA ARG A 134 20.11 -11.24 -18.05
C ARG A 134 20.41 -10.65 -16.68
N MET A 135 20.20 -11.40 -15.60
CA MET A 135 20.49 -10.95 -14.24
C MET A 135 21.99 -10.77 -14.00
N TYR A 136 22.86 -11.57 -14.62
CA TYR A 136 24.32 -11.45 -14.50
C TYR A 136 24.97 -10.52 -15.51
N GLY A 137 24.24 -10.11 -16.56
CA GLY A 137 24.75 -9.23 -17.61
C GLY A 137 25.58 -9.97 -18.65
N ASP A 138 25.37 -11.28 -18.80
CA ASP A 138 26.08 -12.11 -19.79
C ASP A 138 25.65 -11.78 -21.23
N TYR A 139 24.49 -11.13 -21.39
CA TYR A 139 24.04 -10.62 -22.68
C TYR A 139 24.62 -9.24 -22.98
N LYS A 140 25.21 -9.12 -24.16
CA LYS A 140 25.53 -7.83 -24.79
C LYS A 140 24.47 -7.50 -25.82
N ILE A 141 23.95 -6.27 -25.76
CA ILE A 141 23.05 -5.72 -26.76
C ILE A 141 23.83 -4.63 -27.49
N GLU A 142 24.11 -4.86 -28.77
CA GLU A 142 24.67 -3.83 -29.63
C GLU A 142 23.53 -2.96 -30.17
N ALA A 143 23.62 -1.65 -29.99
CA ALA A 143 22.66 -0.69 -30.50
C ALA A 143 23.30 0.17 -31.59
N THR A 144 22.79 0.06 -32.81
CA THR A 144 23.19 0.93 -33.92
C THR A 144 22.42 2.25 -33.81
N LEU A 145 23.09 3.31 -33.39
CA LEU A 145 22.50 4.65 -33.32
C LEU A 145 22.57 5.31 -34.69
N ALA A 146 21.42 5.59 -35.29
CA ALA A 146 21.35 6.49 -36.44
C ALA A 146 21.68 7.91 -35.96
N LYS A 147 22.83 8.46 -36.40
CA LYS A 147 23.17 9.87 -36.18
C LYS A 147 22.22 10.74 -37.00
N GLN A 148 21.14 11.19 -36.38
CA GLN A 148 20.31 12.25 -36.94
C GLN A 148 20.72 13.55 -36.24
N GLU A 149 21.25 14.49 -37.02
CA GLU A 149 21.65 15.79 -36.48
C GLU A 149 20.41 16.52 -35.98
N VAL A 150 20.39 16.82 -34.68
CA VAL A 150 19.29 17.57 -34.04
C VAL A 150 19.43 19.03 -34.45
N GLN A 151 18.57 19.52 -35.35
CA GLN A 151 18.50 20.95 -35.65
C GLN A 151 17.78 21.69 -34.51
N MET A 152 18.46 22.68 -33.92
CA MET A 152 17.86 23.56 -32.93
C MET A 152 16.83 24.47 -33.60
N PRO A 153 15.61 24.61 -33.05
CA PRO A 153 14.62 25.52 -33.61
C PRO A 153 15.08 26.97 -33.44
N VAL A 154 15.11 27.70 -34.55
CA VAL A 154 15.39 29.15 -34.55
C VAL A 154 14.08 29.88 -34.24
N ILE A 155 14.07 30.64 -33.15
CA ILE A 155 12.91 31.47 -32.77
C ILE A 155 13.18 32.90 -33.26
N HIS A 156 12.34 33.39 -34.16
CA HIS A 156 12.34 34.78 -34.58
C HIS A 156 11.38 35.59 -33.69
N PHE A 157 11.91 36.64 -33.04
CA PHE A 157 11.09 37.59 -32.30
C PHE A 157 10.75 38.77 -33.21
N ASN A 158 9.47 38.93 -33.52
CA ASN A 158 8.97 40.14 -34.17
C ASN A 158 8.62 41.15 -33.07
N LEU A 159 9.49 42.15 -32.90
CA LEU A 159 9.20 43.31 -32.07
C LEU A 159 8.34 44.26 -32.91
N SER A 160 7.05 44.33 -32.60
CA SER A 160 6.21 45.42 -33.07
C SER A 160 6.48 46.60 -32.15
N ASP A 161 7.04 47.68 -32.68
CA ASP A 161 7.08 48.95 -31.96
C ASP A 161 5.62 49.36 -31.68
N LYS A 162 5.29 49.48 -30.40
CA LYS A 162 3.99 50.00 -29.96
C LYS A 162 4.06 51.52 -30.01
N ASP A 163 3.21 52.11 -30.85
CA ASP A 163 2.78 53.51 -30.72
C ASP A 163 1.95 53.73 -29.45
#